data_AF-A0A1V1WBM1-F1
#
_entry.id   AF-A0A1V1WBM1-F1
#
_cell.length_a   1.000
_cell.length_b   1.000
_cell.length_c   1.000
_cell.angle_alpha   90.00
_cell.angle_beta   90.00
_cell.angle_gamma   90.00
#
_symmetry.space_group_name_H-M   'P 1'
#
loop_
_entity.id
_entity.type
_entity.pdbx_description
1 polymer ?
#
loop_
_entity_poly.entity_id
_entity_poly.type
_entity_poly.pdbx_seq_one_letter_code
_entity_poly.pdbx_strand_id
1 'polypeptide(L)'
;MTFVFLTAIIALLSLAYSHTTERELYVNFEPLPNQDDSWPAARAAIVSFRSEAGREFSECRMLNSVEELAREGINLPKHMIKRASAEEMDDFERRCSRSADRERFMIAPGTKWCGPGNKAANYSDLGSLEADKCCRTHDHCDNIPKGKSKYGLTNDGEYTLLNCNCDKAFDSCLQNAANKEANSVDKATTNAIKFAYFTVYAPKCYRLSCGGGRSDMEGRACANAVGTWKSSYLA
;
A
#
# COMPACT_ATOMS: atom_id res chain seq x y z
N MET A 1 -58.21 0.20 -2.21
CA MET A 1 -57.20 -0.72 -2.76
C MET A 1 -55.85 -0.05 -3.01
N THR A 2 -55.79 1.14 -3.62
CA THR A 2 -54.54 1.89 -3.91
C THR A 2 -53.69 2.26 -2.69
N PHE A 3 -54.30 2.60 -1.56
CA PHE A 3 -53.58 2.98 -0.33
C PHE A 3 -52.79 1.82 0.32
N VAL A 4 -53.28 0.58 0.17
CA VAL A 4 -52.64 -0.64 0.70
C VAL A 4 -51.44 -1.04 -0.15
N PHE A 5 -51.46 -0.78 -1.46
CA PHE A 5 -50.33 -1.03 -2.35
C PHE A 5 -49.17 -0.05 -2.09
N LEU A 6 -49.46 1.21 -1.78
CA LEU A 6 -48.42 2.21 -1.51
C LEU A 6 -47.67 1.91 -0.20
N THR A 7 -48.38 1.49 0.84
CA THR A 7 -47.74 1.10 2.12
C THR A 7 -46.94 -0.21 2.01
N ALA A 8 -47.39 -1.17 1.20
CA ALA A 8 -46.65 -2.40 0.92
C ALA A 8 -45.37 -2.13 0.12
N ILE A 9 -45.40 -1.22 -0.86
CA ILE A 9 -44.19 -0.82 -1.62
C ILE A 9 -43.21 -0.06 -0.73
N ILE A 10 -43.69 0.86 0.12
CA ILE A 10 -42.81 1.56 1.08
C ILE A 10 -42.20 0.57 2.08
N ALA A 11 -42.96 -0.39 2.62
CA ALA A 11 -42.42 -1.40 3.52
C ALA A 11 -41.40 -2.33 2.83
N LEU A 12 -41.63 -2.73 1.58
CA LEU A 12 -40.68 -3.51 0.78
C LEU A 12 -39.43 -2.71 0.41
N LEU A 13 -39.57 -1.42 0.10
CA LEU A 13 -38.43 -0.52 -0.10
C LEU A 13 -37.65 -0.32 1.20
N SER A 14 -38.30 -0.17 2.35
CA SER A 14 -37.66 -0.08 3.67
C SER A 14 -36.93 -1.39 4.05
N LEU A 15 -37.52 -2.55 3.76
CA LEU A 15 -36.89 -3.86 3.96
C LEU A 15 -35.73 -4.11 3.00
N ALA A 16 -35.80 -3.60 1.76
CA ALA A 16 -34.70 -3.62 0.80
C ALA A 16 -33.61 -2.57 1.11
N TYR A 17 -33.96 -1.49 1.82
CA TYR A 17 -33.06 -0.38 2.15
C TYR A 17 -32.13 -0.69 3.34
N SER A 18 -32.48 -1.62 4.24
CA SER A 18 -31.74 -1.81 5.51
C SER A 18 -30.67 -2.93 5.52
N HIS A 19 -30.16 -3.38 4.38
CA HIS A 19 -29.04 -4.35 4.36
C HIS A 19 -27.90 -3.93 3.43
N THR A 20 -27.33 -2.76 3.68
CA THR A 20 -25.98 -2.47 3.17
C THR A 20 -24.96 -3.16 4.07
N THR A 21 -24.27 -4.16 3.53
CA THR A 21 -23.07 -4.70 4.15
C THR A 21 -21.94 -3.70 3.92
N GLU A 22 -21.43 -3.13 5.00
CA GLU A 22 -20.29 -2.20 4.94
C GLU A 22 -19.01 -3.02 5.04
N ARG A 23 -18.12 -2.89 4.06
CA ARG A 23 -16.91 -3.70 3.93
C ARG A 23 -15.67 -2.83 4.03
N GLU A 24 -14.83 -3.09 5.02
CA GLU A 24 -13.66 -2.29 5.35
C GLU A 24 -12.38 -3.13 5.32
N LEU A 25 -11.33 -2.54 4.76
CA LEU A 25 -9.98 -3.11 4.70
C LEU A 25 -9.11 -2.42 5.74
N TYR A 26 -8.70 -3.15 6.77
CA TYR A 26 -7.80 -2.66 7.81
C TYR A 26 -6.37 -3.08 7.50
N VAL A 27 -5.42 -2.13 7.60
CA VAL A 27 -4.00 -2.37 7.33
C VAL A 27 -3.15 -1.79 8.44
N ASN A 28 -2.23 -2.58 8.95
CA ASN A 28 -1.20 -2.17 9.90
C ASN A 28 0.17 -2.37 9.27
N PHE A 29 1.06 -1.39 9.44
CA PHE A 29 2.45 -1.47 8.99
C PHE A 29 3.36 -1.58 10.19
N GLU A 30 4.36 -2.44 10.07
CA GLU A 30 5.36 -2.67 11.11
C GLU A 30 6.77 -2.53 10.53
N PRO A 31 7.68 -1.81 11.20
CA PRO A 31 9.10 -1.87 10.87
C PRO A 31 9.63 -3.24 11.28
N LEU A 32 10.34 -3.93 10.38
CA LEU A 32 11.08 -5.14 10.77
C LEU A 32 12.34 -4.76 11.56
N PRO A 33 12.78 -5.59 12.53
CA PRO A 33 14.05 -5.36 13.21
C PRO A 33 15.20 -5.27 12.21
N ASN A 34 16.00 -4.20 12.30
CA ASN A 34 17.14 -3.91 11.42
C ASN A 34 16.76 -3.64 9.95
N GLN A 35 15.51 -3.33 9.64
CA GLN A 35 15.14 -2.81 8.32
C GLN A 35 15.36 -1.29 8.28
N ASP A 36 16.43 -0.87 7.62
CA ASP A 36 16.78 0.54 7.43
C ASP A 36 16.42 1.06 6.02
N ASP A 37 15.93 0.19 5.13
CA ASP A 37 15.60 0.45 3.72
C ASP A 37 14.27 -0.18 3.28
N SER A 38 13.77 0.22 2.11
CA SER A 38 12.52 -0.27 1.47
C SER A 38 11.19 0.09 2.18
N TRP A 39 10.06 -0.32 1.60
CA TRP A 39 8.70 -0.23 2.17
C TRP A 39 8.46 -1.15 3.39
N PRO A 40 7.51 -0.83 4.29
CA PRO A 40 7.27 -1.63 5.50
C PRO A 40 6.64 -2.99 5.25
N ALA A 41 6.82 -3.90 6.21
CA ALA A 41 5.97 -5.08 6.32
C ALA A 41 4.54 -4.68 6.66
N ALA A 42 3.57 -5.46 6.19
CA ALA A 42 2.15 -5.18 6.41
C ALA A 42 1.39 -6.40 6.91
N ARG A 43 0.38 -6.14 7.75
CA ARG A 43 -0.71 -7.06 8.09
C ARG A 43 -2.02 -6.44 7.62
N ALA A 44 -2.96 -7.26 7.13
CA ALA A 44 -4.25 -6.75 6.68
C ALA A 44 -5.40 -7.70 7.00
N ALA A 45 -6.57 -7.11 7.27
CA ALA A 45 -7.81 -7.82 7.52
C ALA A 45 -8.94 -7.18 6.71
N ILE A 46 -9.82 -8.02 6.14
CA ILE A 46 -11.08 -7.57 5.54
C ILE A 46 -12.21 -7.89 6.52
N VAL A 47 -13.05 -6.90 6.79
CA VAL A 47 -14.14 -6.98 7.77
C VAL A 47 -15.43 -6.50 7.12
N SER A 48 -16.51 -7.26 7.30
CA SER A 48 -17.85 -6.90 6.86
C SER A 48 -18.78 -6.73 8.06
N PHE A 49 -19.53 -5.62 8.08
CA PHE A 49 -20.48 -5.29 9.14
C PHE A 49 -21.92 -5.44 8.67
N ARG A 50 -22.80 -5.92 9.55
CA ARG A 50 -24.25 -5.88 9.37
C ARG A 50 -24.81 -4.67 10.13
N SER A 51 -25.57 -3.82 9.44
CA SER A 51 -25.82 -2.42 9.79
C SER A 51 -26.59 -2.11 11.08
N GLU A 52 -27.11 -3.08 11.85
CA GLU A 52 -28.05 -2.76 12.94
C GLU A 52 -27.51 -2.89 14.38
N ALA A 53 -26.27 -3.30 14.62
CA ALA A 53 -25.75 -3.38 16.01
C ALA A 53 -24.24 -3.14 16.20
N GLY A 54 -23.49 -2.71 15.18
CA GLY A 54 -22.14 -2.15 15.32
C GLY A 54 -21.07 -3.02 16.01
N ARG A 55 -21.32 -4.31 16.27
CA ARG A 55 -20.40 -5.17 17.05
C ARG A 55 -20.24 -6.61 16.55
N GLU A 56 -21.02 -7.04 15.57
CA GLU A 56 -20.96 -8.40 15.05
C GLU A 56 -20.50 -8.41 13.59
N PHE A 57 -19.34 -9.03 13.33
CA PHE A 57 -18.80 -9.21 11.99
C PHE A 57 -19.67 -10.23 11.26
N SER A 58 -20.23 -9.87 10.11
CA SER A 58 -20.88 -10.87 9.24
C SER A 58 -19.84 -11.71 8.50
N GLU A 59 -18.64 -11.14 8.28
CA GLU A 59 -17.48 -11.80 7.69
C GLU A 59 -16.21 -11.12 8.22
N CYS A 60 -15.20 -11.91 8.57
CA CYS A 60 -13.88 -11.37 8.89
C CYS A 60 -12.79 -12.36 8.47
N ARG A 61 -11.73 -11.86 7.84
CA ARG A 61 -10.64 -12.69 7.33
C ARG A 61 -9.31 -11.93 7.30
N MET A 62 -8.24 -12.58 7.73
CA MET A 62 -6.87 -12.10 7.50
C MET A 62 -6.49 -12.29 6.03
N LEU A 63 -5.85 -11.28 5.45
CA LEU A 63 -5.30 -11.34 4.11
C LEU A 63 -3.84 -11.76 4.22
N ASN A 64 -3.41 -12.72 3.40
CA ASN A 64 -2.09 -13.38 3.54
C ASN A 64 -1.12 -13.11 2.38
N SER A 65 -1.55 -12.34 1.37
CA SER A 65 -0.68 -11.93 0.26
C SER A 65 -1.01 -10.54 -0.28
N VAL A 66 -0.06 -9.97 -1.04
CA VAL A 66 -0.27 -8.70 -1.75
C VAL A 66 -1.37 -8.83 -2.80
N GLU A 67 -1.52 -10.03 -3.40
CA GLU A 67 -2.59 -10.35 -4.34
C GLU A 67 -3.96 -10.36 -3.68
N GLU A 68 -4.09 -10.93 -2.48
CA GLU A 68 -5.33 -10.86 -1.71
C GLU A 68 -5.65 -9.44 -1.29
N LEU A 69 -4.65 -8.70 -0.78
CA LEU A 69 -4.79 -7.29 -0.45
C LEU A 69 -5.32 -6.47 -1.63
N ALA A 70 -4.74 -6.66 -2.82
CA ALA A 70 -5.15 -5.96 -4.02
C ALA A 70 -6.54 -6.40 -4.51
N ARG A 71 -6.84 -7.69 -4.48
CA ARG A 71 -8.16 -8.23 -4.86
C ARG A 71 -9.27 -7.61 -4.03
N GLU A 72 -9.07 -7.50 -2.72
CA GLU A 72 -10.06 -6.91 -1.82
C GLU A 72 -10.05 -5.39 -1.87
N GLY A 73 -8.89 -4.76 -2.07
CA GLY A 73 -8.72 -3.32 -1.97
C GLY A 73 -9.02 -2.52 -3.24
N ILE A 74 -8.78 -3.06 -4.44
CA ILE A 74 -8.85 -2.29 -5.70
C ILE A 74 -10.23 -1.66 -5.94
N ASN A 75 -11.29 -2.36 -5.56
CA ASN A 75 -12.66 -1.90 -5.77
C ASN A 75 -13.25 -1.21 -4.53
N LEU A 76 -12.48 -1.08 -3.44
CA LEU A 76 -12.94 -0.37 -2.26
C LEU A 76 -12.72 1.13 -2.41
N PRO A 77 -13.71 1.96 -2.01
CA PRO A 77 -13.48 3.39 -1.87
C PRO A 77 -12.31 3.64 -0.91
N LYS A 78 -11.46 4.62 -1.22
CA LYS A 78 -10.24 4.90 -0.42
C LYS A 78 -10.52 5.09 1.08
N HIS A 79 -11.66 5.69 1.44
CA HIS A 79 -12.04 5.92 2.83
C HIS A 79 -12.41 4.63 3.60
N MET A 80 -12.60 3.51 2.90
CA MET A 80 -12.84 2.17 3.46
C MET A 80 -11.54 1.39 3.69
N ILE A 81 -10.40 1.93 3.24
CA ILE A 81 -9.07 1.40 3.55
C ILE A 81 -8.57 2.15 4.80
N LYS A 82 -8.62 1.48 5.95
CA LYS A 82 -8.34 2.05 7.28
C LYS A 82 -6.94 1.66 7.75
N ARG A 83 -6.32 2.57 8.52
CA ARG A 83 -5.13 2.25 9.31
C ARG A 83 -5.56 1.65 10.63
N ALA A 84 -5.01 0.48 10.96
CA ALA A 84 -5.16 -0.13 12.27
C ALA A 84 -3.88 0.06 13.09
N SER A 85 -4.03 0.27 14.40
CA SER A 85 -2.94 0.12 15.36
C SER A 85 -2.49 -1.34 15.46
N ALA A 86 -1.32 -1.58 16.07
CA ALA A 86 -0.84 -2.93 16.31
C ALA A 86 -1.80 -3.72 17.22
N GLU A 87 -2.38 -3.06 18.23
CA GLU A 87 -3.36 -3.66 19.15
C GLU A 87 -4.66 -4.04 18.45
N GLU A 88 -5.21 -3.16 17.61
CA GLU A 88 -6.40 -3.47 16.80
C GLU A 88 -6.14 -4.62 15.83
N MET A 89 -4.96 -4.65 15.19
CA MET A 89 -4.59 -5.73 14.29
C MET A 89 -4.40 -7.06 15.03
N ASP A 90 -3.89 -7.05 16.26
CA ASP A 90 -3.81 -8.24 17.12
C ASP A 90 -5.22 -8.75 17.49
N ASP A 91 -6.21 -7.87 17.70
CA ASP A 91 -7.60 -8.29 17.90
C ASP A 91 -8.21 -8.91 16.63
N PHE A 92 -8.00 -8.30 15.46
CA PHE A 92 -8.44 -8.87 14.18
C PHE A 92 -7.83 -10.24 13.96
N GLU A 93 -6.53 -10.39 14.18
CA GLU A 93 -5.84 -11.67 14.04
C GLU A 93 -6.45 -12.75 14.95
N ARG A 94 -6.70 -12.41 16.22
CA ARG A 94 -7.32 -13.33 17.19
C ARG A 94 -8.73 -13.77 16.79
N ARG A 95 -9.50 -12.88 16.14
CA ARG A 95 -10.92 -13.11 15.80
C ARG A 95 -11.14 -13.70 14.41
N CYS A 96 -10.24 -13.40 13.48
CA CYS A 96 -10.44 -13.62 12.05
C CYS A 96 -9.49 -14.67 11.46
N SER A 97 -8.49 -15.12 12.23
CA SER A 97 -7.60 -16.21 11.83
C SER A 97 -8.18 -17.57 12.22
N ARG A 98 -8.16 -18.50 11.26
CA ARG A 98 -8.47 -19.92 11.51
C ARG A 98 -7.23 -20.77 11.83
N SER A 99 -6.03 -20.21 11.75
CA SER A 99 -4.73 -20.85 12.04
C SER A 99 -3.71 -19.84 12.58
N ALA A 100 -2.64 -20.34 13.22
CA ALA A 100 -1.66 -19.56 13.98
C ALA A 100 -0.46 -19.03 13.16
N ASP A 101 -0.58 -18.87 11.84
CA ASP A 101 0.49 -18.26 11.05
C ASP A 101 0.23 -16.76 10.87
N ARG A 102 1.02 -15.98 11.63
CA ARG A 102 1.21 -14.53 11.52
C ARG A 102 1.88 -14.18 10.18
N GLU A 103 1.21 -14.44 9.05
CA GLU A 103 1.83 -14.16 7.75
C GLU A 103 1.80 -12.65 7.47
N ARG A 104 2.98 -12.04 7.54
CA ARG A 104 3.21 -10.65 7.17
C ARG A 104 3.46 -10.60 5.67
N PHE A 105 2.97 -9.58 4.97
CA PHE A 105 3.37 -9.33 3.58
C PHE A 105 4.83 -8.94 3.57
N MET A 106 5.69 -9.93 3.32
CA MET A 106 7.14 -9.76 3.38
C MET A 106 7.75 -9.51 2.01
N ILE A 107 7.54 -10.35 1.00
CA ILE A 107 8.05 -10.11 -0.36
C ILE A 107 7.05 -10.68 -1.35
N ALA A 108 6.67 -9.91 -2.35
CA ALA A 108 5.69 -10.33 -3.35
C ALA A 108 6.14 -11.61 -4.07
N PRO A 109 5.24 -12.57 -4.30
CA PRO A 109 5.55 -13.78 -5.06
C PRO A 109 6.21 -13.48 -6.41
N GLY A 110 7.18 -14.30 -6.82
CA GLY A 110 7.91 -14.10 -8.08
C GLY A 110 8.94 -12.95 -8.06
N THR A 111 9.13 -12.28 -6.92
CA THR A 111 10.09 -11.17 -6.73
C THR A 111 11.09 -11.45 -5.61
N LYS A 112 12.17 -10.69 -5.58
CA LYS A 112 13.18 -10.70 -4.52
C LYS A 112 13.36 -9.34 -3.84
N TRP A 113 12.96 -8.26 -4.51
CA TRP A 113 13.13 -6.87 -4.09
C TRP A 113 11.81 -6.18 -3.80
N CYS A 114 10.67 -6.73 -4.23
CA CYS A 114 9.37 -6.12 -3.93
C CYS A 114 8.88 -6.58 -2.54
N GLY A 115 9.51 -6.08 -1.47
CA GLY A 115 9.07 -6.25 -0.09
C GLY A 115 9.85 -5.40 0.92
N PRO A 116 9.51 -5.37 2.21
CA PRO A 116 10.44 -4.96 3.26
C PRO A 116 11.83 -5.60 3.11
N GLY A 117 12.84 -4.74 2.94
CA GLY A 117 14.18 -5.13 2.52
C GLY A 117 14.17 -5.90 1.20
N ASN A 118 15.01 -6.92 1.11
CA ASN A 118 15.00 -7.85 -0.01
C ASN A 118 15.55 -9.22 0.42
N LYS A 119 15.25 -10.26 -0.35
CA LYS A 119 15.82 -11.62 -0.18
C LYS A 119 16.83 -11.97 -1.27
N ALA A 120 17.34 -10.97 -1.97
CA ALA A 120 18.27 -11.16 -3.07
C ALA A 120 19.66 -11.54 -2.52
N ALA A 121 20.31 -12.53 -3.13
CA ALA A 121 21.68 -12.90 -2.73
C ALA A 121 22.71 -11.83 -3.10
N ASN A 122 22.41 -11.02 -4.12
CA ASN A 122 23.23 -9.91 -4.59
C ASN A 122 22.39 -9.00 -5.52
N TYR A 123 22.95 -7.87 -5.94
CA TYR A 123 22.28 -6.88 -6.81
C TYR A 123 21.68 -7.46 -8.10
N SER A 124 22.33 -8.45 -8.72
CA SER A 124 21.87 -9.06 -9.97
C SER A 124 20.86 -10.18 -9.76
N ASP A 125 20.63 -10.60 -8.51
CA ASP A 125 19.72 -11.68 -8.17
C ASP A 125 18.26 -11.20 -8.23
N LEU A 126 17.58 -11.54 -9.32
CA LEU A 126 16.20 -11.16 -9.61
C LEU A 126 15.29 -12.38 -9.59
N GLY A 127 14.03 -12.15 -9.24
CA GLY A 127 12.91 -13.06 -9.44
C GLY A 127 12.45 -13.10 -10.90
N SER A 128 11.38 -13.85 -11.15
CA SER A 128 10.84 -14.09 -12.48
C SER A 128 10.03 -12.93 -13.04
N LEU A 129 9.45 -12.08 -12.18
CA LEU A 129 8.61 -10.96 -12.62
C LEU A 129 9.45 -9.76 -13.08
N GLU A 130 9.02 -9.10 -14.14
CA GLU A 130 9.68 -7.88 -14.64
C GLU A 130 9.61 -6.75 -13.61
N ALA A 131 8.57 -6.76 -12.76
CA ALA A 131 8.40 -5.85 -11.63
C ALA A 131 9.60 -5.82 -10.66
N ASP A 132 10.33 -6.92 -10.54
CA ASP A 132 11.42 -7.04 -9.56
C ASP A 132 12.58 -6.07 -9.85
N LYS A 133 12.84 -5.80 -11.13
CA LYS A 133 13.82 -4.79 -11.57
C LYS A 133 13.41 -3.39 -11.13
N CYS A 134 12.09 -3.11 -11.11
CA CYS A 134 11.55 -1.83 -10.67
C CYS A 134 11.79 -1.64 -9.17
N CYS A 135 11.47 -2.65 -8.36
CA CYS A 135 11.65 -2.60 -6.90
C CYS A 135 13.13 -2.47 -6.51
N ARG A 136 14.01 -3.27 -7.13
CA ARG A 136 15.47 -3.11 -6.92
C ARG A 136 15.95 -1.69 -7.20
N THR A 137 15.52 -1.11 -8.32
CA THR A 137 15.93 0.25 -8.71
C THR A 137 15.39 1.29 -7.71
N HIS A 138 14.18 1.08 -7.21
CA HIS A 138 13.53 1.93 -6.23
C HIS A 138 14.23 1.88 -4.86
N ASP A 139 14.59 0.69 -4.37
CA ASP A 139 15.34 0.50 -3.11
C ASP A 139 16.68 1.23 -3.10
N HIS A 140 17.33 1.34 -4.26
CA HIS A 140 18.62 2.02 -4.41
C HIS A 140 18.50 3.51 -4.75
N CYS A 141 17.30 4.06 -4.74
CA CYS A 141 17.11 5.46 -5.05
C CYS A 141 17.47 6.38 -3.87
N ASP A 142 17.66 7.67 -4.16
CA ASP A 142 17.97 8.66 -3.15
C ASP A 142 16.85 8.73 -2.08
N ASN A 143 17.25 8.59 -0.82
CA ASN A 143 16.33 8.43 0.29
C ASN A 143 16.82 9.12 1.58
N ILE A 144 15.90 9.21 2.54
CA ILE A 144 16.13 9.65 3.93
C ILE A 144 15.64 8.51 4.84
N PRO A 145 16.56 7.73 5.45
CA PRO A 145 16.18 6.65 6.35
C PRO A 145 15.44 7.14 7.59
N LYS A 146 14.75 6.23 8.29
CA LYS A 146 14.06 6.51 9.56
C LYS A 146 14.97 7.27 10.53
N GLY A 147 14.47 8.36 11.10
CA GLY A 147 15.16 9.16 12.11
C GLY A 147 16.43 9.87 11.61
N LYS A 148 16.69 9.87 10.30
CA LYS A 148 17.84 10.57 9.71
C LYS A 148 17.42 11.91 9.12
N SER A 149 18.40 12.79 8.98
CA SER A 149 18.22 14.10 8.34
C SER A 149 19.05 14.20 7.08
N LYS A 150 18.46 14.78 6.03
CA LYS A 150 19.11 15.05 4.74
C LYS A 150 18.40 16.21 4.05
N TYR A 151 19.14 17.04 3.30
CA TYR A 151 18.58 18.18 2.54
C TYR A 151 17.76 19.18 3.40
N GLY A 152 18.11 19.32 4.68
CA GLY A 152 17.34 20.16 5.62
C GLY A 152 15.99 19.56 6.06
N LEU A 153 15.70 18.31 5.70
CA LEU A 153 14.56 17.55 6.20
C LEU A 153 15.02 16.54 7.24
N THR A 154 14.15 16.24 8.21
CA THR A 154 14.27 15.10 9.12
C THR A 154 13.11 14.15 8.86
N ASN A 155 13.39 12.85 8.72
CA ASN A 155 12.39 11.82 8.60
C ASN A 155 11.98 11.33 10.00
N ASP A 156 10.96 11.94 10.58
CA ASP A 156 10.40 11.53 11.89
C ASP A 156 9.45 10.31 11.79
N GLY A 157 9.29 9.74 10.59
CA GLY A 157 8.47 8.56 10.36
C GLY A 157 9.19 7.26 10.71
N GLU A 158 8.43 6.17 10.70
CA GLU A 158 8.94 4.83 11.05
C GLU A 158 9.64 4.10 9.88
N TYR A 159 9.67 4.70 8.69
CA TYR A 159 10.10 4.05 7.45
C TYR A 159 10.91 4.99 6.57
N THR A 160 11.72 4.44 5.69
CA THR A 160 12.52 5.19 4.72
C THR A 160 11.63 5.94 3.73
N LEU A 161 11.92 7.23 3.52
CA LEU A 161 11.18 8.08 2.60
C LEU A 161 12.08 8.48 1.43
N LEU A 162 11.54 8.39 0.21
CA LEU A 162 12.29 8.55 -1.03
C LEU A 162 11.99 9.88 -1.73
N ASN A 163 12.82 10.21 -2.71
CA ASN A 163 12.56 11.34 -3.60
C ASN A 163 11.30 11.06 -4.46
N CYS A 164 10.44 12.05 -4.65
CA CYS A 164 9.23 11.90 -5.46
C CYS A 164 9.50 11.51 -6.91
N ASN A 165 10.68 11.83 -7.46
CA ASN A 165 11.09 11.38 -8.78
C ASN A 165 11.34 9.86 -8.81
N CYS A 166 11.80 9.26 -7.70
CA CYS A 166 11.93 7.81 -7.55
C CYS A 166 10.56 7.15 -7.61
N ASP A 167 9.60 7.65 -6.84
CA ASP A 167 8.22 7.12 -6.82
C ASP A 167 7.53 7.27 -8.19
N LYS A 168 7.71 8.40 -8.88
CA LYS A 168 7.20 8.61 -10.25
C LYS A 168 7.81 7.62 -11.25
N ALA A 169 9.13 7.41 -11.18
CA ALA A 169 9.82 6.46 -12.02
C ALA A 169 9.40 5.02 -11.72
N PHE A 170 9.21 4.69 -10.44
CA PHE A 170 8.75 3.38 -9.98
C PHE A 170 7.33 3.08 -10.47
N ASP A 171 6.41 4.04 -10.35
CA ASP A 171 5.04 3.92 -10.87
C ASP A 171 5.01 3.63 -12.38
N SER A 172 5.84 4.35 -13.13
CA SER A 172 5.99 4.18 -14.59
C SER A 172 6.63 2.83 -14.93
N CYS A 173 7.62 2.39 -14.14
CA CYS A 173 8.28 1.11 -14.31
C CYS A 173 7.32 -0.06 -14.10
N LEU A 174 6.55 -0.05 -13.00
CA LEU A 174 5.55 -1.08 -12.71
C LEU A 174 4.46 -1.14 -13.79
N GLN A 175 4.02 0.02 -14.31
CA GLN A 175 3.07 0.06 -15.42
C GLN A 175 3.60 -0.63 -16.67
N ASN A 176 4.87 -0.38 -17.00
CA ASN A 176 5.52 -1.00 -18.15
C ASN A 176 5.81 -2.49 -17.92
N ALA A 177 6.20 -2.88 -16.70
CA ALA A 177 6.38 -4.28 -16.33
C ALA A 177 5.08 -5.06 -16.51
N ALA A 178 3.96 -4.56 -15.99
CA ALA A 178 2.64 -5.18 -16.13
C ALA A 178 2.20 -5.37 -17.60
N ASN A 179 2.67 -4.51 -18.51
CA ASN A 179 2.39 -4.62 -19.94
C ASN A 179 3.30 -5.64 -20.66
N LYS A 180 4.44 -5.99 -20.07
CA LYS A 180 5.40 -6.97 -20.58
C LYS A 180 5.17 -8.39 -20.05
N GLU A 181 4.42 -8.53 -18.95
CA GLU A 181 4.16 -9.85 -18.36
C GLU A 181 3.45 -10.78 -19.36
N ALA A 182 3.93 -12.02 -19.43
CA ALA A 182 3.51 -13.00 -20.43
C ALA A 182 2.12 -13.58 -20.17
N ASN A 183 1.67 -13.58 -18.90
CA ASN A 183 0.38 -14.13 -18.51
C ASN A 183 -0.38 -13.19 -17.56
N SER A 184 -1.68 -13.46 -17.40
CA SER A 184 -2.58 -12.62 -16.62
C SER A 184 -2.32 -12.66 -15.12
N VAL A 185 -1.74 -13.75 -14.60
CA VAL A 185 -1.43 -13.91 -13.17
C VAL A 185 -0.26 -12.99 -12.81
N ASP A 186 0.84 -13.05 -13.55
CA ASP A 186 2.03 -12.21 -13.34
C ASP A 186 1.70 -10.72 -13.52
N LYS A 187 0.85 -10.40 -14.50
CA LYS A 187 0.30 -9.05 -14.67
C LYS A 187 -0.52 -8.61 -13.46
N ALA A 188 -1.35 -9.50 -12.91
CA ALA A 188 -2.15 -9.21 -11.71
C ALA A 188 -1.26 -9.00 -10.48
N THR A 189 -0.23 -9.83 -10.27
CA THR A 189 0.75 -9.64 -9.18
C THR A 189 1.50 -8.32 -9.33
N THR A 190 1.94 -7.96 -10.53
CA THR A 190 2.59 -6.65 -10.77
C THR A 190 1.66 -5.48 -10.45
N ASN A 191 0.39 -5.55 -10.85
CA ASN A 191 -0.62 -4.55 -10.50
C ASN A 191 -0.93 -4.54 -9.00
N ALA A 192 -0.87 -5.70 -8.33
CA ALA A 192 -1.04 -5.80 -6.88
C ALA A 192 0.10 -5.11 -6.13
N ILE A 193 1.35 -5.27 -6.56
CA ILE A 193 2.52 -4.53 -6.02
C ILE A 193 2.29 -3.02 -6.15
N LYS A 194 1.89 -2.56 -7.34
CA LYS A 194 1.57 -1.15 -7.59
C LYS A 194 0.47 -0.62 -6.66
N PHE A 195 -0.62 -1.36 -6.52
CA PHE A 195 -1.73 -1.00 -5.63
C PHE A 195 -1.29 -0.95 -4.17
N ALA A 196 -0.54 -1.95 -3.70
CA ALA A 196 -0.07 -2.02 -2.34
C ALA A 196 0.85 -0.85 -1.99
N TYR A 197 1.78 -0.48 -2.87
CA TYR A 197 2.68 0.64 -2.61
C TYR A 197 1.97 2.01 -2.71
N PHE A 198 1.29 2.30 -3.82
CA PHE A 198 0.77 3.65 -4.08
C PHE A 198 -0.60 3.95 -3.47
N THR A 199 -1.42 2.91 -3.24
CA THR A 199 -2.77 3.08 -2.67
C THR A 199 -2.82 2.69 -1.21
N VAL A 200 -2.28 1.52 -0.87
CA VAL A 200 -2.37 1.00 0.50
C VAL A 200 -1.30 1.63 1.39
N TYR A 201 -0.03 1.62 1.00
CA TYR A 201 1.04 2.27 1.78
C TYR A 201 0.99 3.78 1.62
N ALA A 202 0.87 4.27 0.39
CA ALA A 202 0.73 5.68 0.05
C ALA A 202 1.76 6.57 0.78
N PRO A 203 3.07 6.30 0.61
CA PRO A 203 4.10 7.04 1.33
C PRO A 203 4.16 8.50 0.91
N LYS A 204 4.63 9.33 1.84
CA LYS A 204 5.15 10.65 1.52
C LYS A 204 6.46 10.51 0.75
N CYS A 205 6.83 11.55 0.03
CA CYS A 205 8.12 11.65 -0.63
C CYS A 205 8.66 13.08 -0.49
N TYR A 206 9.92 13.32 -0.83
CA TYR A 206 10.48 14.67 -0.86
C TYR A 206 10.84 15.13 -2.28
N ARG A 207 10.77 16.44 -2.51
CA ARG A 207 11.35 17.08 -3.70
C ARG A 207 12.49 17.99 -3.30
N LEU A 208 13.51 18.06 -4.16
CA LEU A 208 14.61 18.99 -4.01
C LEU A 208 14.33 20.25 -4.83
N SER A 209 14.65 21.40 -4.26
CA SER A 209 14.78 22.67 -4.96
C SER A 209 16.17 23.23 -4.71
N CYS A 210 16.67 24.05 -5.64
CA CYS A 210 17.98 24.67 -5.51
C CYS A 210 17.79 26.12 -5.04
N GLY A 211 18.39 26.48 -3.90
CA GLY A 211 18.28 27.83 -3.35
C GLY A 211 18.89 28.86 -4.32
N GLY A 212 18.12 29.85 -4.75
CA GLY A 212 18.61 30.94 -5.63
C GLY A 212 17.98 31.02 -7.02
N GLY A 213 16.98 30.19 -7.33
CA GLY A 213 16.11 30.41 -8.49
C GLY A 213 16.80 30.19 -9.84
N ARG A 214 17.18 28.94 -10.13
CA ARG A 214 17.16 28.28 -11.45
C ARG A 214 17.87 26.93 -11.33
N SER A 215 17.13 25.85 -11.57
CA SER A 215 17.67 24.53 -11.82
C SER A 215 17.09 24.03 -13.13
N ASP A 216 17.56 24.59 -14.24
CA ASP A 216 17.32 23.99 -15.55
C ASP A 216 18.65 23.42 -16.05
N MET A 217 18.55 22.18 -16.55
CA MET A 217 19.56 21.34 -17.21
C MET A 217 20.33 20.36 -16.31
N GLU A 218 19.89 19.10 -16.39
CA GLU A 218 20.74 17.95 -16.68
C GLU A 218 22.11 17.91 -15.98
N GLY A 219 22.16 17.21 -14.84
CA GLY A 219 23.38 16.54 -14.40
C GLY A 219 24.38 17.32 -13.54
N ARG A 220 24.10 18.55 -13.13
CA ARG A 220 24.89 19.21 -12.06
C ARG A 220 24.20 19.10 -10.70
N ALA A 221 24.91 18.52 -9.73
CA ALA A 221 24.46 18.46 -8.33
C ALA A 221 24.27 19.88 -7.78
N CYS A 222 23.07 20.19 -7.28
CA CYS A 222 22.82 21.46 -6.61
C CYS A 222 23.57 21.52 -5.28
N ALA A 223 24.51 22.45 -5.17
CA ALA A 223 25.35 22.60 -3.97
C ALA A 223 24.55 22.94 -2.70
N ASN A 224 23.35 23.51 -2.85
CA ASN A 224 22.46 23.94 -1.77
C ASN A 224 21.04 23.39 -1.96
N ALA A 225 20.91 22.10 -2.26
CA ALA A 225 19.61 21.46 -2.38
C ALA A 225 18.83 21.50 -1.05
N VAL A 226 17.61 22.02 -1.10
CA VAL A 226 16.66 22.05 0.02
C VAL A 226 15.50 21.12 -0.30
N GLY A 227 15.20 20.23 0.63
CA GLY A 227 14.09 19.29 0.53
C GLY A 227 12.77 19.92 0.97
N THR A 228 11.67 19.48 0.34
CA THR A 228 10.30 19.74 0.79
C THR A 228 9.50 18.45 0.77
N TRP A 229 8.77 18.17 1.86
CA TRP A 229 7.89 17.02 1.95
C TRP A 229 6.65 17.19 1.05
N LYS A 230 6.23 16.08 0.44
CA LYS A 230 5.02 15.96 -0.37
C LYS A 230 4.20 14.78 0.12
N SER A 231 2.87 14.92 0.05
CA SER A 231 1.93 13.86 0.44
C SER A 231 1.96 12.66 -0.51
N SER A 232 2.39 12.86 -1.76
CA SER A 232 2.67 11.83 -2.76
C SER A 232 3.50 12.43 -3.90
N TYR A 233 3.96 11.59 -4.84
CA TYR A 233 4.69 12.06 -6.02
C TYR A 233 3.84 12.93 -6.97
N LEU A 234 2.51 12.91 -6.83
CA LEU A 234 1.55 13.70 -7.62
C LEU A 234 1.31 15.11 -7.06
N ALA A 235 1.68 15.37 -5.80
CA ALA A 235 1.41 16.63 -5.07
C ALA A 235 2.44 17.74 -5.30
#